data_AF-A0A540K6K1-F1
#
_entry.id   AF-A0A540K6K1-F1
#
_cell.length_a   1.000
_cell.length_b   1.000
_cell.length_c   1.000
_cell.angle_alpha   90.00
_cell.angle_beta   90.00
_cell.angle_gamma   90.00
#
_symmetry.space_group_name_H-M   'P 1'
#
loop_
_entity.id
_entity.type
_entity.pdbx_description
1 polymer ?
#
loop_
_entity_poly.entity_id
_entity_poly.type
_entity_poly.pdbx_seq_one_letter_code
_entity_poly.pdbx_strand_id
1 'polypeptide(L)'
;MSVIDILSRVDSICKKYDKYDVEKHRDLNPAGEDAFARHYARVDDETQATHLKAEKAAMESNRAVAVATYVEIRRTKARLIEELPKLRKLALKKVKRIQFIYFYFIFKFQAYLLIKTNLGNMCD
;
A
#
# COMPACT_ATOMS: atom_id res chain seq x y z
N MET A 1 41.10 26.61 -17.84
CA MET A 1 39.91 26.63 -16.96
C MET A 1 40.33 27.20 -15.63
N SER A 2 39.81 28.37 -15.27
CA SER A 2 39.96 28.96 -13.95
C SER A 2 39.08 28.23 -12.94
N VAL A 3 39.43 28.28 -11.65
CA VAL A 3 38.59 27.75 -10.56
C VAL A 3 37.19 28.35 -10.60
N ILE A 4 37.06 29.63 -11.02
CA ILE A 4 35.79 30.33 -11.19
C ILE A 4 34.93 29.67 -12.30
N ASP A 5 35.57 29.25 -13.39
CA ASP A 5 34.89 28.55 -14.49
C ASP A 5 34.40 27.17 -14.06
N ILE A 6 35.16 26.49 -13.20
CA ILE A 6 34.78 25.19 -12.64
C ILE A 6 33.58 25.35 -11.71
N LEU A 7 33.61 26.32 -10.80
CA LEU A 7 32.53 26.56 -9.83
C LEU A 7 31.21 26.94 -10.52
N SER A 8 31.25 27.84 -11.50
CA SER A 8 30.06 28.23 -12.27
C SER A 8 29.49 27.08 -13.11
N ARG A 9 30.36 26.21 -13.63
CA ARG A 9 29.93 25.00 -14.36
C ARG A 9 29.34 23.94 -13.43
N VAL A 10 29.87 23.79 -12.22
CA VAL A 10 29.29 22.90 -11.19
C VAL A 10 27.94 23.44 -10.74
N ASP A 11 27.81 24.74 -10.46
CA ASP A 11 26.55 25.36 -10.05
C ASP A 11 25.45 25.21 -11.11
N SER A 12 25.78 25.40 -12.39
CA SER A 12 24.84 25.17 -13.49
C SER A 12 24.46 23.69 -13.66
N ILE A 13 25.37 22.75 -13.38
CA ILE A 13 25.06 21.32 -13.32
C ILE A 13 24.12 21.03 -12.15
N CYS A 14 24.42 21.49 -10.93
CA CYS A 14 23.56 21.31 -9.76
C CYS A 14 22.14 21.82 -10.04
N LYS A 15 21.99 23.05 -10.54
CA LYS A 15 20.69 23.62 -10.92
C LYS A 15 19.91 22.81 -11.97
N LYS A 16 20.61 22.15 -12.91
CA LYS A 16 19.96 21.29 -13.92
C LYS A 16 19.39 20.00 -13.33
N TYR A 17 19.99 19.51 -12.24
CA TYR A 17 19.60 18.27 -11.58
C TYR A 17 18.76 18.48 -10.30
N ASP A 18 18.55 19.72 -9.85
CA ASP A 18 17.61 20.08 -8.76
C ASP A 18 16.21 19.48 -8.92
N LYS A 19 15.76 19.23 -10.16
CA LYS A 19 14.46 18.58 -10.43
C LYS A 19 14.40 17.10 -10.03
N TYR A 20 15.53 16.47 -9.74
CA TYR A 20 15.64 15.09 -9.29
C TYR A 20 15.92 14.98 -7.79
N ASP A 21 16.06 16.10 -7.08
CA ASP A 21 16.28 16.11 -5.63
C ASP A 21 14.96 15.78 -4.90
N VAL A 22 14.76 14.50 -4.63
CA VAL A 22 13.55 13.94 -4.04
C VAL A 22 13.25 14.57 -2.67
N GLU A 23 14.29 14.94 -1.90
CA GLU A 23 14.12 15.57 -0.58
C GLU A 23 13.63 17.02 -0.73
N LYS A 24 14.16 17.78 -1.69
CA LYS A 24 13.73 19.17 -1.96
C LYS A 24 12.29 19.26 -2.48
N HIS A 25 11.83 18.26 -3.23
CA HIS A 25 10.44 18.19 -3.75
C HIS A 25 9.45 17.57 -2.75
N ARG A 26 9.93 16.94 -1.67
CA ARG A 26 9.10 16.40 -0.60
C ARG A 26 8.42 17.50 0.20
N ASP A 27 9.15 18.58 0.48
CA ASP A 27 8.67 19.72 1.28
C ASP A 27 7.93 20.78 0.45
N LEU A 28 8.16 20.82 -0.87
CA LEU A 28 7.49 21.74 -1.81
C LEU A 28 6.12 21.24 -2.29
N ASN A 29 5.72 20.02 -1.92
CA ASN A 29 4.39 19.47 -2.19
C ASN A 29 3.51 19.30 -0.93
N PRO A 30 3.26 20.34 -0.11
CA PRO A 30 2.27 20.29 0.96
C PRO A 30 0.83 20.54 0.46
N ALA A 31 0.63 20.91 -0.81
CA ALA A 31 -0.62 21.50 -1.31
C ALA A 31 -1.68 20.52 -1.88
N GLY A 32 -1.54 19.22 -1.64
CA GLY A 32 -2.56 18.27 -2.07
C GLY A 32 -2.18 16.85 -1.71
N GLU A 33 -2.52 16.43 -0.48
CA GLU A 33 -2.35 15.07 0.01
C GLU A 33 -2.60 14.06 -1.11
N ASP A 34 -1.55 13.31 -1.49
CA ASP A 34 -1.61 12.31 -2.54
C ASP A 34 -2.81 11.40 -2.30
N ALA A 35 -3.87 11.55 -3.10
CA ALA A 35 -5.11 10.81 -2.92
C ALA A 35 -4.86 9.30 -3.01
N PHE A 36 -3.82 8.88 -3.74
CA PHE A 36 -3.35 7.51 -3.74
C PHE A 36 -2.72 7.15 -2.38
N ALA A 37 -1.72 7.89 -1.90
CA ALA A 37 -1.03 7.59 -0.64
C ALA A 37 -1.99 7.56 0.55
N ARG A 38 -2.94 8.50 0.64
CA ARG A 38 -3.97 8.50 1.69
C ARG A 38 -4.85 7.28 1.64
N HIS A 39 -5.35 6.94 0.45
CA HIS A 39 -6.24 5.80 0.28
C HIS A 39 -5.50 4.49 0.53
N TYR A 40 -4.23 4.40 0.11
CA TYR A 40 -3.35 3.28 0.40
C TYR A 40 -3.06 3.15 1.89
N ALA A 41 -2.70 4.22 2.59
CA ALA A 41 -2.46 4.20 4.03
C ALA A 41 -3.70 3.70 4.79
N ARG A 42 -4.89 4.22 4.45
CA ARG A 42 -6.15 3.73 5.04
C ARG A 42 -6.39 2.24 4.79
N VAL A 43 -6.18 1.77 3.55
CA VAL A 43 -6.35 0.37 3.18
C VAL A 43 -5.32 -0.53 3.87
N ASP A 44 -4.09 -0.05 4.04
CA ASP A 44 -3.02 -0.75 4.74
C ASP A 44 -3.34 -0.86 6.24
N ASP A 45 -3.76 0.23 6.88
CA ASP A 45 -4.20 0.24 8.28
C ASP A 45 -5.37 -0.72 8.53
N GLU A 46 -6.41 -0.70 7.67
CA GLU A 46 -7.55 -1.61 7.79
C GLU A 46 -7.15 -3.07 7.53
N THR A 47 -6.16 -3.31 6.67
CA THR A 47 -5.59 -4.63 6.42
C THR A 47 -4.82 -5.14 7.63
N GLN A 48 -3.95 -4.32 8.22
CA GLN A 48 -3.18 -4.63 9.43
C GLN A 48 -4.12 -4.91 10.62
N ALA A 49 -5.12 -4.05 10.83
CA ALA A 49 -6.12 -4.23 11.87
C ALA A 49 -6.91 -5.53 11.70
N THR A 50 -7.32 -5.85 10.46
CA THR A 50 -8.02 -7.10 10.14
C THR A 50 -7.13 -8.32 10.35
N HIS A 51 -5.83 -8.22 10.02
CA HIS A 51 -4.86 -9.28 10.24
C HIS A 51 -4.69 -9.58 11.73
N LEU A 52 -4.47 -8.54 12.56
CA LEU A 52 -4.38 -8.69 14.01
C LEU A 52 -5.67 -9.27 14.61
N LYS A 53 -6.84 -8.87 14.08
CA LYS A 53 -8.13 -9.43 14.49
C LYS A 53 -8.27 -10.91 14.14
N ALA A 54 -7.74 -11.34 12.99
CA ALA A 54 -7.70 -12.73 12.60
C ALA A 54 -6.74 -13.57 13.46
N GLU A 55 -5.58 -13.02 13.84
CA GLU A 55 -4.67 -13.67 14.78
C GLU A 55 -5.32 -13.88 16.14
N LYS A 56 -6.01 -12.86 16.66
CA LYS A 56 -6.79 -12.97 17.91
C LYS A 56 -7.88 -14.02 17.81
N ALA A 57 -8.64 -14.03 16.71
CA ALA A 57 -9.69 -15.04 16.48
C ALA A 57 -9.16 -16.48 16.40
N ALA A 58 -7.90 -16.67 15.97
CA ALA A 58 -7.25 -17.97 15.93
C ALA A 58 -6.77 -18.44 17.31
N MET A 59 -6.48 -17.50 18.22
CA MET A 59 -6.10 -17.78 19.61
C MET A 59 -7.31 -17.87 20.56
N GLU A 60 -8.51 -17.55 20.07
CA GLU A 60 -9.73 -17.49 20.87
C GLU A 60 -10.24 -18.90 21.23
N SER A 61 -10.45 -19.16 22.52
CA SER A 61 -10.93 -20.46 23.01
C SER A 61 -12.45 -20.63 22.85
N ASN A 62 -13.20 -19.52 22.79
CA ASN A 62 -14.65 -19.54 22.60
C ASN A 62 -15.01 -19.59 21.11
N ARG A 63 -15.49 -20.76 20.66
CA ARG A 63 -15.86 -21.01 19.26
C ARG A 63 -16.93 -20.03 18.74
N ALA A 64 -17.91 -19.64 19.55
CA ALA A 64 -18.95 -18.72 19.12
C ALA A 64 -18.40 -17.31 18.86
N VAL A 65 -17.50 -16.84 19.74
CA VAL A 65 -16.80 -15.55 19.60
C VAL A 65 -15.85 -15.56 18.41
N ALA A 66 -15.11 -16.66 18.22
CA ALA A 66 -14.25 -16.83 17.05
C ALA A 66 -15.04 -16.76 15.74
N VAL A 67 -16.17 -17.49 15.65
CA VAL A 67 -17.04 -17.50 14.46
C VAL A 67 -17.61 -16.11 14.17
N ALA A 68 -18.12 -15.40 15.18
CA ALA A 68 -18.61 -14.03 15.02
C ALA A 68 -17.50 -13.09 14.48
N THR A 69 -16.30 -13.22 15.04
CA THR A 69 -15.13 -12.45 14.61
C THR A 69 -14.73 -12.78 13.16
N TYR A 70 -14.80 -14.04 12.75
CA TYR A 70 -14.55 -14.46 11.36
C TYR A 70 -15.58 -13.92 10.38
N VAL A 71 -16.85 -13.82 10.76
CA VAL A 71 -17.89 -13.18 9.94
C VAL A 71 -17.56 -11.71 9.70
N GLU A 72 -17.11 -11.00 10.73
CA GLU A 72 -16.69 -9.60 10.60
C GLU A 72 -15.44 -9.43 9.74
N ILE A 73 -14.47 -10.36 9.85
CA ILE A 73 -13.28 -10.40 8.99
C ILE A 73 -13.69 -10.62 7.53
N ARG A 74 -14.64 -11.52 7.25
CA ARG A 74 -15.17 -11.76 5.90
C ARG A 74 -15.84 -10.51 5.32
N ARG A 75 -16.66 -9.81 6.11
CA ARG A 75 -17.29 -8.53 5.70
C ARG A 75 -16.25 -7.47 5.39
N THR A 76 -15.21 -7.36 6.21
CA THR A 76 -14.15 -6.36 6.05
C THR A 76 -13.29 -6.65 4.83
N LYS A 77 -12.94 -7.92 4.60
CA LYS A 77 -12.28 -8.39 3.38
C LYS A 77 -13.08 -8.01 2.12
N ALA A 78 -14.39 -8.20 2.13
CA ALA A 78 -15.23 -7.86 0.99
C ALA A 78 -15.18 -6.36 0.66
N ARG A 79 -15.26 -5.49 1.68
CA ARG A 79 -15.12 -4.04 1.51
C ARG A 79 -13.74 -3.66 0.95
N LEU A 80 -12.66 -4.23 1.47
CA LEU A 80 -11.29 -3.95 0.99
C LEU A 80 -11.11 -4.33 -0.49
N ILE A 81 -11.71 -5.44 -0.94
CA ILE A 81 -11.68 -5.86 -2.34
C ILE A 81 -12.38 -4.84 -3.25
N GLU A 82 -13.47 -4.23 -2.80
CA GLU A 82 -14.18 -3.17 -3.54
C GLU A 82 -13.38 -1.87 -3.64
N GLU A 83 -12.43 -1.63 -2.73
CA GLU A 83 -11.54 -0.46 -2.76
C GLU A 83 -10.32 -0.64 -3.70
N LEU A 84 -9.88 -1.88 -3.94
CA LEU A 84 -8.79 -2.20 -4.88
C LEU A 84 -8.93 -1.59 -6.29
N PRO A 85 -10.09 -1.60 -6.97
CA PRO A 85 -10.22 -0.96 -8.28
C PRO A 85 -10.02 0.57 -8.22
N LYS A 86 -10.34 1.22 -7.09
CA LYS A 86 -10.09 2.66 -6.90
C LYS A 86 -8.60 2.92 -6.74
N LEU A 87 -7.91 2.14 -5.91
CA LEU A 87 -6.44 2.21 -5.81
C LEU A 87 -5.77 1.96 -7.16
N ARG A 88 -6.22 0.95 -7.92
CA ARG A 88 -5.67 0.66 -9.25
C ARG A 88 -5.83 1.85 -10.19
N LYS A 89 -7.00 2.50 -10.21
CA LYS A 89 -7.24 3.69 -11.06
C LYS A 89 -6.34 4.87 -10.67
N LEU A 90 -6.17 5.12 -9.36
CA LEU A 90 -5.30 6.18 -8.86
C LEU A 90 -3.81 5.88 -9.13
N ALA A 91 -3.39 4.63 -9.00
CA ALA A 91 -2.03 4.17 -9.30
C ALA A 91 -1.69 4.32 -10.79
N LEU A 92 -2.61 3.94 -11.69
CA LEU A 92 -2.42 4.08 -13.14
C LEU A 92 -2.26 5.54 -13.58
N LYS A 93 -2.93 6.48 -12.89
CA LYS A 93 -2.74 7.91 -13.14
C LYS A 93 -1.37 8.41 -12.71
N LYS A 94 -0.81 7.86 -11.63
CA LYS A 94 0.47 8.33 -11.07
C LYS A 94 1.69 7.61 -11.66
N VAL A 95 1.63 6.31 -11.94
CA VAL A 95 2.86 5.55 -12.25
C VAL A 95 2.65 4.45 -13.29
N LYS A 96 3.09 4.73 -14.52
CA LYS A 96 3.17 3.72 -15.61
C LYS A 96 4.19 2.59 -15.33
N ARG A 97 5.09 2.74 -14.35
CA ARG A 97 6.18 1.77 -14.04
C ARG A 97 5.99 0.91 -12.78
N ILE A 98 5.15 1.29 -11.81
CA ILE A 98 4.98 0.51 -10.54
C ILE A 98 3.90 -0.58 -10.67
N GLN A 99 3.28 -0.72 -11.84
CA GLN A 99 2.20 -1.67 -12.11
C GLN A 99 2.57 -3.12 -11.76
N PHE A 100 3.85 -3.50 -11.88
CA PHE A 100 4.34 -4.84 -11.52
C PHE A 100 4.37 -5.10 -10.01
N ILE A 101 4.69 -4.11 -9.18
CA ILE A 101 4.78 -4.28 -7.72
C ILE A 101 3.37 -4.43 -7.13
N TYR A 102 2.40 -3.65 -7.62
CA TYR A 102 1.00 -3.79 -7.22
C TYR A 102 0.38 -5.10 -7.68
N PHE A 103 0.74 -5.57 -8.88
CA PHE A 103 0.28 -6.89 -9.35
C PHE A 103 0.82 -7.98 -8.44
N TYR A 104 2.11 -7.93 -8.07
CA TYR A 104 2.72 -8.88 -7.15
C TYR A 104 2.10 -8.82 -5.75
N PHE A 105 1.80 -7.63 -5.22
CA PHE A 105 1.18 -7.47 -3.91
C PHE A 105 -0.27 -7.98 -3.89
N ILE A 106 -1.06 -7.66 -4.92
CA ILE A 106 -2.43 -8.18 -5.07
C ILE A 106 -2.41 -9.69 -5.25
N PHE A 107 -1.53 -10.25 -6.10
CA PHE A 107 -1.43 -11.69 -6.31
C PHE A 107 -0.98 -12.41 -5.04
N LYS A 108 -0.06 -11.82 -4.26
CA LYS A 108 0.44 -12.38 -3.00
C LYS A 108 -0.62 -12.29 -1.89
N PHE A 109 -1.38 -11.20 -1.80
CA PHE A 109 -2.50 -11.07 -0.87
C PHE A 109 -3.63 -12.05 -1.20
N GLN A 110 -3.94 -12.21 -2.49
CA GLN A 110 -4.97 -13.13 -2.97
C GLN A 110 -4.55 -14.60 -2.81
N ALA A 111 -3.28 -14.94 -3.05
CA ALA A 111 -2.72 -16.26 -2.78
C ALA A 111 -2.67 -16.57 -1.28
N TYR A 112 -2.26 -15.62 -0.43
CA TYR A 112 -2.27 -15.78 1.03
C TYR A 112 -3.70 -16.04 1.54
N LEU A 113 -4.68 -15.32 0.99
CA LEU A 113 -6.09 -15.53 1.32
C LEU A 113 -6.65 -16.86 0.82
N LEU A 114 -6.26 -17.32 -0.37
CA LEU A 114 -6.70 -18.60 -0.94
C LEU A 114 -6.15 -19.80 -0.13
N ILE A 115 -4.91 -19.69 0.35
CA ILE A 115 -4.27 -20.70 1.20
C ILE A 115 -4.96 -20.75 2.57
N LYS A 116 -5.28 -19.59 3.16
CA LYS A 116 -5.91 -19.52 4.48
C LYS A 116 -7.40 -19.93 4.47
N THR A 117 -8.11 -19.76 3.36
CA THR A 117 -9.49 -20.27 3.21
C THR A 117 -9.55 -21.78 2.97
N ASN A 118 -8.55 -22.39 2.32
CA ASN A 118 -8.53 -23.85 2.12
C ASN A 118 -8.22 -24.63 3.42
N LEU A 119 -7.56 -24.02 4.40
CA LEU A 119 -7.47 -24.55 5.77
C LEU A 119 -8.81 -24.46 6.55
N GLY A 120 -9.77 -23.67 6.03
CA GLY A 120 -11.12 -23.55 6.58
C GLY A 120 -12.13 -24.57 6.04
N ASN A 121 -11.75 -25.39 5.06
CA ASN A 121 -12.55 -26.54 4.58
C ASN A 121 -12.28 -27.81 5.42
N MET A 122 -11.91 -27.64 6.69
CA MET A 122 -11.64 -28.73 7.64
C MET A 122 -12.73 -28.78 8.73
N CYS A 123 -13.91 -28.24 8.42
CA CYS A 123 -15.13 -28.26 9.22
C CYS A 123 -16.39 -28.32 8.33
N ASP A 124 -16.31 -29.03 7.20
CA ASP A 124 -17.46 -29.76 6.65
C ASP A 124 -17.17 -31.26 6.82
#